data_AF-A0A1B6BGJ4-F1
#
_entry.id   AF-A0A1B6BGJ4-F1
#
_cell.length_a   1.000
_cell.length_b   1.000
_cell.length_c   1.000
_cell.angle_alpha   90.00
_cell.angle_beta   90.00
_cell.angle_gamma   90.00
#
_symmetry.space_group_name_H-M   'P 1'
#
loop_
_entity.id
_entity.type
_entity.pdbx_description
1 polymer ?
#
loop_
_entity_poly.entity_id
_entity_poly.type
_entity_poly.pdbx_seq_one_letter_code
_entity_poly.pdbx_strand_id
1 'polypeptide(L)'
;MLISELREMIKAYNEAELRLIIAEMYKAMPKKLREEKAIDTLVKNSEKYTKSGKTNDSRNEPVDVYVLKPQIELFMEYAYKQYYLAPNSMIHKKDRPKWRFVVKGYIKDLQGVSIYGTEGDIATDLLFKLYEMLSYACGYYLFRTDNPFRSIGMDQTELLYTVIARRFSSGIKQDKVKAVLESVITSNVDRETLSSSLISVLIQNLKSSESKEMAIEQSKLLMDGFMRTKQTALKMKPATRHSDYERKEKINKLVEIVFRLNIELSEYDKAIQFYNKYHNEIDAEINLFILLKWLEAYELKALWLREYDRARKNGVQPRIILSNVYEYVKKNECFPERGLYLLEDI
;
A
#
# COMPACT_ATOMS: atom_id res chain seq x y z
N MET A 1 13.86 38.58 13.73
CA MET A 1 14.73 39.35 12.82
C MET A 1 15.07 38.50 11.63
N LEU A 2 14.78 38.99 10.43
CA LEU A 2 15.11 38.32 9.17
C LEU A 2 16.61 38.44 8.87
N ILE A 3 17.15 37.56 8.02
CA ILE A 3 18.57 37.61 7.63
C ILE A 3 18.91 38.91 6.89
N SER A 4 17.95 39.50 6.17
CA SER A 4 18.07 40.79 5.50
C SER A 4 18.26 41.93 6.50
N GLU A 5 17.46 41.95 7.57
CA GLU A 5 17.54 42.94 8.65
C GLU A 5 18.85 42.83 9.41
N LEU A 6 19.28 41.59 9.71
CA LEU A 6 20.57 41.34 10.36
C LEU A 6 21.73 41.84 9.50
N ARG A 7 21.69 41.59 8.18
CA ARG A 7 22.74 42.04 7.23
C ARG A 7 22.87 43.55 7.17
N GLU A 8 21.76 44.28 7.26
CA GLU A 8 21.81 45.75 7.31
C GLU A 8 22.35 46.24 8.66
N MET A 9 21.94 45.63 9.76
CA MET A 9 22.41 45.99 11.10
C MET A 9 23.91 45.78 11.27
N ILE A 10 24.46 44.66 10.76
CA ILE A 10 25.88 44.35 10.93
C ILE A 10 26.83 45.27 10.14
N LYS A 11 26.32 46.02 9.17
CA LYS A 11 27.11 47.03 8.44
C LYS A 11 27.52 48.21 9.32
N ALA A 12 26.77 48.46 10.40
CA ALA A 12 27.02 49.58 11.31
C ALA A 12 28.12 49.28 12.35
N TYR A 13 28.52 48.01 12.51
CA TYR A 13 29.53 47.61 13.48
C TYR A 13 30.93 47.56 12.86
N ASN A 14 31.93 47.90 13.67
CA ASN A 14 33.34 47.72 13.29
C ASN A 14 33.80 46.27 13.54
N GLU A 15 35.00 45.93 13.05
CA GLU A 15 35.53 44.57 13.12
C GLU A 15 35.69 44.05 14.56
N ALA A 16 36.09 44.91 15.50
CA ALA A 16 36.27 44.53 16.90
C ALA A 16 34.93 44.18 17.56
N GLU A 17 33.89 44.96 17.29
CA GLU A 17 32.53 44.71 17.74
C GLU A 17 31.97 43.41 17.14
N LEU A 18 32.20 43.16 15.85
CA LEU A 18 31.77 41.93 15.19
C LEU A 18 32.44 40.68 15.78
N ARG A 19 33.75 40.73 16.09
CA ARG A 19 34.46 39.64 16.76
C ARG A 19 33.88 39.34 18.15
N LEU A 20 33.54 40.38 18.91
CA LEU A 20 32.93 40.26 20.23
C LEU A 20 31.53 39.63 20.15
N ILE A 21 30.69 40.11 19.22
CA ILE A 21 29.34 39.58 19.00
C ILE A 21 29.38 38.09 18.64
N ILE A 22 30.27 37.68 17.73
CA ILE A 22 30.42 36.28 17.33
C ILE A 22 30.83 35.39 18.52
N ALA A 23 31.75 35.87 19.36
CA ALA A 23 32.20 35.12 20.54
C ALA A 23 31.07 34.91 21.56
N GLU A 24 30.30 35.95 21.86
CA GLU A 24 29.17 35.86 22.80
C GLU A 24 28.02 35.01 22.22
N MET A 25 27.73 35.13 20.93
CA MET A 25 26.77 34.24 20.24
C MET A 25 27.20 32.78 20.32
N TYR A 26 28.49 32.49 20.09
CA TYR A 26 29.03 31.14 20.15
C TYR A 26 28.98 30.54 21.58
N LYS A 27 29.21 31.38 22.60
CA LYS A 27 29.12 31.00 24.01
C LYS A 27 27.68 30.73 24.45
N ALA A 28 26.72 31.51 23.96
CA ALA A 28 25.30 31.34 24.26
C ALA A 28 24.67 30.10 23.60
N MET A 29 25.29 29.52 22.57
CA MET A 29 24.75 28.35 21.86
C MET A 29 24.91 27.03 22.64
N PRO A 30 23.84 26.23 22.78
CA PRO A 30 23.93 24.89 23.38
C PRO A 30 24.91 23.98 22.63
N LYS A 31 25.69 23.17 23.35
CA LYS A 31 26.68 22.25 22.76
C LYS A 31 26.10 21.34 21.67
N LYS A 32 24.92 20.77 21.91
CA LYS A 32 24.20 19.91 20.97
C LYS A 32 23.92 20.61 19.63
N LEU A 33 23.57 21.91 19.66
CA LEU A 33 23.27 22.70 18.47
C LEU A 33 24.54 23.01 17.67
N ARG A 34 25.66 23.29 18.36
CA ARG A 34 26.96 23.54 17.72
C ARG A 34 27.45 22.32 16.94
N GLU A 35 27.28 21.13 17.50
CA GLU A 35 27.63 19.86 16.87
C GLU A 35 26.72 19.55 15.67
N GLU A 36 25.39 19.68 15.83
CA GLU A 36 24.42 19.39 14.76
C GLU A 36 24.58 20.29 13.53
N LYS A 37 24.87 21.57 13.74
CA LYS A 37 25.01 22.57 12.66
C LYS A 37 26.46 22.81 12.22
N ALA A 38 27.39 21.99 12.72
CA ALA A 38 28.82 22.09 12.44
C ALA A 38 29.38 23.53 12.59
N ILE A 39 28.93 24.25 13.63
CA ILE A 39 29.28 25.67 13.86
C ILE A 39 30.79 25.84 14.09
N ASP A 40 31.45 24.84 14.68
CA ASP A 40 32.90 24.84 14.87
C ASP A 40 33.65 24.88 13.54
N THR A 41 33.08 24.29 12.49
CA THR A 41 33.62 24.32 11.13
C THR A 41 33.44 25.69 10.49
N LEU A 42 32.31 26.37 10.73
CA LEU A 42 32.07 27.75 10.30
C LEU A 42 33.11 28.72 10.87
N VAL A 43 33.39 28.62 12.16
CA VAL A 43 34.35 29.50 12.84
C VAL A 43 35.79 29.22 12.38
N LYS A 44 36.15 27.95 12.15
CA LYS A 44 37.51 27.57 11.72
C LYS A 44 37.79 27.83 10.25
N ASN A 45 36.79 27.73 9.38
CA ASN A 45 36.96 27.93 7.94
C ASN A 45 35.66 28.38 7.29
N SER A 46 35.45 29.71 7.28
CA SER A 46 34.24 30.33 6.76
C SER A 46 34.04 30.10 5.26
N GLU A 47 35.11 30.06 4.47
CA GLU A 47 35.06 29.78 3.02
C GLU A 47 34.65 28.33 2.74
N LYS A 48 35.22 27.36 3.47
CA LYS A 48 34.82 25.95 3.36
C LYS A 48 33.38 25.77 3.84
N TYR A 49 32.98 26.46 4.91
CA TYR A 49 31.61 26.42 5.42
C TYR A 49 30.60 27.09 4.51
N THR A 50 30.93 28.18 3.80
CA THR A 50 30.03 28.81 2.82
C THR A 50 29.97 28.03 1.52
N LYS A 51 31.06 27.37 1.12
CA LYS A 51 31.07 26.39 0.02
C LYS A 51 30.31 25.11 0.37
N SER A 52 30.35 24.65 1.62
CA SER A 52 29.51 23.55 2.16
C SER A 52 28.16 24.01 2.72
N GLY A 53 27.89 25.31 2.68
CA GLY A 53 26.78 26.03 3.32
C GLY A 53 25.78 26.60 2.32
N LYS A 54 26.08 26.48 1.02
CA LYS A 54 25.15 25.71 0.19
C LYS A 54 25.08 24.35 0.85
N THR A 55 24.12 24.18 1.75
CA THR A 55 23.57 22.87 2.07
C THR A 55 23.74 22.01 0.84
N ASN A 56 24.33 20.83 0.98
CA ASN A 56 24.02 19.76 0.05
C ASN A 56 22.52 19.85 -0.18
N ASP A 57 22.17 20.41 -1.33
CA ASP A 57 20.89 20.21 -1.93
C ASP A 57 21.04 18.78 -2.43
N SER A 58 21.05 17.83 -1.48
CA SER A 58 21.01 16.40 -1.74
C SER A 58 19.65 16.01 -2.34
N ARG A 59 18.91 17.00 -2.84
CA ARG A 59 17.72 16.87 -3.66
C ARG A 59 18.08 16.81 -5.16
N ASN A 60 19.32 17.12 -5.56
CA ASN A 60 19.72 17.18 -6.96
C ASN A 60 20.98 16.37 -7.34
N GLU A 61 21.59 15.61 -6.42
CA GLU A 61 22.47 14.52 -6.88
C GLU A 61 21.56 13.43 -7.47
N PRO A 62 21.78 13.00 -8.73
CA PRO A 62 20.97 11.93 -9.31
C PRO A 62 21.10 10.69 -8.42
N VAL A 63 19.95 10.14 -8.03
CA VAL A 63 19.91 8.91 -7.23
C VAL A 63 20.54 7.79 -8.04
N ASP A 64 21.71 7.32 -7.63
CA ASP A 64 22.36 6.16 -8.23
C ASP A 64 21.68 4.88 -7.75
N VAL A 65 20.80 4.34 -8.59
CA VAL A 65 20.04 3.13 -8.28
C VAL A 65 20.95 1.90 -8.12
N TYR A 66 22.13 1.88 -8.76
CA TYR A 66 23.07 0.76 -8.68
C TYR A 66 23.79 0.72 -7.33
N VAL A 67 24.00 1.89 -6.70
CA VAL A 67 24.48 1.98 -5.32
C VAL A 67 23.38 1.67 -4.32
N LEU A 68 22.14 2.09 -4.60
CA LEU A 68 21.00 1.90 -3.71
C LEU A 68 20.53 0.44 -3.65
N LYS A 69 20.52 -0.26 -4.79
CA LYS A 69 20.07 -1.65 -4.92
C LYS A 69 20.67 -2.61 -3.86
N PRO A 70 22.01 -2.76 -3.74
CA PRO A 70 22.59 -3.69 -2.77
C PRO A 70 22.27 -3.31 -1.31
N GLN A 71 22.09 -2.03 -1.01
CA GLN A 71 21.72 -1.57 0.33
C GLN A 71 20.29 -1.96 0.69
N ILE A 72 19.36 -1.83 -0.26
CA ILE A 72 17.97 -2.24 -0.10
C ILE A 72 17.87 -3.76 0.01
N GLU A 73 18.58 -4.51 -0.85
CA GLU A 73 18.59 -5.98 -0.82
C GLU A 73 19.14 -6.52 0.51
N LEU A 74 20.25 -5.97 1.00
CA LEU A 74 20.79 -6.33 2.31
C LEU A 74 19.83 -5.96 3.46
N PHE A 75 19.19 -4.80 3.38
CA PHE A 75 18.19 -4.40 4.36
C PHE A 75 17.04 -5.39 4.43
N MET A 76 16.48 -5.79 3.27
CA MET A 76 15.39 -6.75 3.19
C MET A 76 15.81 -8.12 3.72
N GLU A 77 17.02 -8.59 3.38
CA GLU A 77 17.56 -9.84 3.92
C GLU A 77 17.59 -9.82 5.45
N TYR A 78 18.06 -8.72 6.04
CA TYR A 78 18.11 -8.55 7.49
C TYR A 78 16.72 -8.41 8.12
N ALA A 79 15.77 -7.79 7.41
CA ALA A 79 14.38 -7.70 7.84
C ALA A 79 13.74 -9.10 7.90
N TYR A 80 13.86 -9.90 6.84
CA TYR A 80 13.34 -11.27 6.81
C TYR A 80 14.03 -12.20 7.81
N LYS A 81 15.32 -11.97 8.14
CA LYS A 81 16.03 -12.63 9.25
C LYS A 81 15.64 -12.10 10.64
N GLN A 82 14.69 -11.17 10.72
CA GLN A 82 14.18 -10.56 11.95
C GLN A 82 15.23 -9.83 12.79
N TYR A 83 16.33 -9.39 12.16
CA TYR A 83 17.41 -8.68 12.87
C TYR A 83 16.99 -7.29 13.39
N TYR A 84 15.90 -6.73 12.86
CA TYR A 84 15.31 -5.49 13.38
C TYR A 84 14.33 -5.71 14.54
N LEU A 85 13.92 -6.95 14.80
CA LEU A 85 13.04 -7.32 15.92
C LEU A 85 13.86 -7.86 17.10
N ALA A 86 14.63 -8.93 16.87
CA ALA A 86 15.24 -9.74 17.92
C ALA A 86 16.69 -9.36 18.21
N PRO A 87 17.23 -9.69 19.41
CA PRO A 87 18.67 -9.60 19.70
C PRO A 87 19.52 -10.35 18.68
N ASN A 88 20.52 -9.67 18.11
CA ASN A 88 21.49 -10.22 17.16
C ASN A 88 22.76 -9.35 17.13
N SER A 89 23.82 -9.85 16.50
CA SER A 89 25.12 -9.16 16.35
C SER A 89 25.19 -8.22 15.14
N MET A 90 24.27 -8.33 14.18
CA MET A 90 24.31 -7.56 12.93
C MET A 90 23.73 -6.15 13.09
N ILE A 91 22.60 -6.02 13.80
CA ILE A 91 21.90 -4.76 14.05
C ILE A 91 21.84 -4.48 15.55
N HIS A 92 22.58 -3.43 15.94
CA HIS A 92 22.62 -2.96 17.31
C HIS A 92 21.25 -2.48 17.78
N LYS A 93 20.91 -2.70 19.06
CA LYS A 93 19.59 -2.38 19.65
C LYS A 93 19.14 -0.94 19.39
N LYS A 94 20.08 0.01 19.40
CA LYS A 94 19.84 1.45 19.15
C LYS A 94 19.43 1.78 17.70
N ASP A 95 19.80 0.93 16.75
CA ASP A 95 19.58 1.14 15.32
C ASP A 95 18.35 0.40 14.80
N ARG A 96 17.91 -0.66 15.50
CA ARG A 96 16.66 -1.37 15.20
C ARG A 96 15.46 -0.45 14.96
N PRO A 97 15.09 0.50 15.84
CA PRO A 97 13.93 1.36 15.61
C PRO A 97 14.11 2.39 14.49
N LYS A 98 15.31 2.52 13.92
CA LYS A 98 15.59 3.44 12.81
C LYS A 98 15.21 2.86 11.45
N TRP A 99 14.84 1.58 11.38
CA TRP A 99 14.38 0.90 10.15
C TRP A 99 13.35 1.74 9.39
N ARG A 100 12.42 2.38 10.09
CA ARG A 100 11.36 3.20 9.50
C ARG A 100 11.86 4.41 8.73
N PHE A 101 12.93 5.05 9.22
CA PHE A 101 13.55 6.18 8.53
C PHE A 101 14.35 5.72 7.31
N VAL A 102 15.00 4.55 7.43
CA VAL A 102 15.75 3.93 6.34
C VAL A 102 14.80 3.56 5.19
N VAL A 103 13.72 2.82 5.47
CA VAL A 103 12.73 2.43 4.45
C VAL A 103 12.04 3.64 3.84
N LYS A 104 11.67 4.65 4.65
CA LYS A 104 11.11 5.90 4.14
C LYS A 104 12.07 6.63 3.21
N GLY A 105 13.36 6.66 3.54
CA GLY A 105 14.41 7.22 2.70
C GLY A 105 14.49 6.48 1.37
N TYR A 106 14.60 5.15 1.41
CA TYR A 106 14.63 4.31 0.21
C TYR A 106 13.43 4.54 -0.72
N ILE A 107 12.21 4.56 -0.17
CA ILE A 107 11.00 4.83 -0.96
C ILE A 107 11.10 6.18 -1.67
N LYS A 108 11.50 7.22 -0.94
CA LYS A 108 11.63 8.58 -1.49
C LYS A 108 12.69 8.65 -2.59
N ASP A 109 13.85 8.04 -2.37
CA ASP A 109 14.96 8.04 -3.33
C ASP A 109 14.55 7.29 -4.61
N LEU A 110 13.91 6.13 -4.49
CA LEU A 110 13.40 5.35 -5.62
C LEU A 110 12.30 6.08 -6.40
N GLN A 111 11.42 6.82 -5.71
CA GLN A 111 10.41 7.64 -6.36
C GLN A 111 11.02 8.81 -7.15
N GLY A 112 12.19 9.29 -6.74
CA GLY A 112 12.96 10.32 -7.44
C GLY A 112 13.63 9.85 -8.74
N VAL A 113 13.79 8.55 -8.94
CA VAL A 113 14.36 7.98 -10.18
C VAL A 113 13.34 8.08 -11.32
N SER A 114 13.80 8.42 -12.52
CA SER A 114 13.00 8.39 -13.75
C SER A 114 12.27 7.05 -13.90
N ILE A 115 11.04 7.08 -14.41
CA ILE A 115 10.27 5.86 -14.69
C ILE A 115 10.73 5.14 -15.97
N TYR A 116 11.57 5.79 -16.79
CA TYR A 116 12.01 5.26 -18.08
C TYR A 116 13.46 4.78 -18.02
N GLY A 117 13.76 3.75 -18.83
CA GLY A 117 15.09 3.17 -18.95
C GLY A 117 15.39 2.14 -17.85
N THR A 118 16.57 1.53 -17.96
CA THR A 118 17.01 0.43 -17.08
C THR A 118 17.01 0.83 -15.61
N GLU A 119 17.43 2.06 -15.28
CA GLU A 119 17.41 2.54 -13.90
C GLU A 119 15.99 2.65 -13.34
N GLY A 120 15.04 3.09 -14.16
CA GLY A 120 13.63 3.17 -13.79
C GLY A 120 12.99 1.81 -13.55
N ASP A 121 13.34 0.81 -14.37
CA ASP A 121 12.90 -0.57 -14.19
C ASP A 121 13.45 -1.16 -12.87
N ILE A 122 14.73 -0.94 -12.58
CA ILE A 122 15.35 -1.37 -11.31
C ILE A 122 14.69 -0.66 -10.13
N ALA A 123 14.48 0.65 -10.21
CA ALA A 123 13.89 1.41 -9.12
C ALA A 123 12.45 0.95 -8.83
N THR A 124 11.68 0.66 -9.88
CA THR A 124 10.31 0.17 -9.78
C THR A 124 10.25 -1.23 -9.18
N ASP A 125 11.18 -2.13 -9.55
CA ASP A 125 11.29 -3.46 -8.95
C ASP A 125 11.65 -3.40 -7.46
N LEU A 126 12.60 -2.53 -7.07
CA LEU A 126 12.96 -2.33 -5.67
C LEU A 126 11.80 -1.75 -4.85
N LEU A 127 11.05 -0.79 -5.41
CA LEU A 127 9.88 -0.22 -4.74
C LEU A 127 8.78 -1.27 -4.55
N PHE A 128 8.58 -2.15 -5.54
CA PHE A 128 7.66 -3.28 -5.45
C PHE A 128 8.06 -4.24 -4.33
N LYS A 129 9.34 -4.63 -4.24
CA LYS A 129 9.86 -5.50 -3.18
C LYS A 129 9.75 -4.88 -1.78
N LEU A 130 9.98 -3.57 -1.66
CA LEU A 130 9.78 -2.85 -0.39
C LEU A 130 8.31 -2.85 0.04
N TYR A 131 7.38 -2.64 -0.89
CA TYR A 131 5.95 -2.78 -0.61
C TYR A 131 5.61 -4.19 -0.13
N GLU A 132 6.11 -5.23 -0.81
CA GLU A 132 5.85 -6.63 -0.42
C GLU A 132 6.40 -6.96 0.97
N MET A 133 7.61 -6.50 1.29
CA MET A 133 8.20 -6.68 2.62
C MET A 133 7.38 -5.97 3.71
N LEU A 134 6.93 -4.74 3.46
CA LEU A 134 6.07 -4.00 4.41
C LEU A 134 4.71 -4.68 4.60
N SER A 135 4.10 -5.14 3.50
CA SER A 135 2.87 -5.92 3.51
C SER A 135 3.04 -7.23 4.27
N TYR A 136 4.14 -7.95 4.06
CA TYR A 136 4.49 -9.13 4.85
C TYR A 136 4.61 -8.79 6.34
N ALA A 137 5.26 -7.67 6.68
CA ALA A 137 5.44 -7.22 8.05
C ALA A 137 4.12 -6.83 8.78
N CYS A 138 3.00 -6.66 8.07
CA CYS A 138 1.68 -6.48 8.70
C CYS A 138 1.14 -7.78 9.30
N GLY A 139 1.47 -8.93 8.69
CA GLY A 139 1.07 -10.26 9.18
C GLY A 139 2.12 -10.96 10.03
N TYR A 140 3.38 -10.53 9.93
CA TYR A 140 4.53 -11.16 10.59
C TYR A 140 5.43 -10.12 11.24
N TYR A 141 5.91 -10.40 12.45
CA TYR A 141 6.84 -9.49 13.13
C TYR A 141 8.23 -9.50 12.49
N LEU A 142 8.45 -8.66 11.48
CA LEU A 142 9.80 -8.30 11.00
C LEU A 142 10.41 -7.15 11.82
N PHE A 143 9.53 -6.29 12.32
CA PHE A 143 9.84 -5.10 13.09
C PHE A 143 9.02 -5.11 14.39
N ARG A 144 9.43 -4.30 15.37
CA ARG A 144 8.66 -4.12 16.62
C ARG A 144 7.48 -3.17 16.42
N THR A 145 6.58 -3.52 15.51
CA THR A 145 5.31 -2.82 15.23
C THR A 145 4.33 -3.81 14.61
N ASP A 146 3.04 -3.55 14.81
CA ASP A 146 1.92 -4.20 14.15
C ASP A 146 1.35 -3.33 13.02
N ASN A 147 1.94 -2.16 12.80
CA ASN A 147 1.56 -1.23 11.74
C ASN A 147 2.83 -0.66 11.05
N PRO A 148 3.42 -1.41 10.10
CA PRO A 148 4.62 -1.00 9.38
C PRO A 148 4.44 0.27 8.53
N PHE A 149 3.29 0.39 7.85
CA PHE A 149 2.99 1.50 6.94
C PHE A 149 2.86 2.83 7.70
N ARG A 150 2.07 2.88 8.78
CA ARG A 150 2.00 4.05 9.67
C ARG A 150 3.34 4.37 10.31
N SER A 151 4.19 3.38 10.58
CA SER A 151 5.52 3.59 11.16
C SER A 151 6.46 4.35 10.22
N ILE A 152 6.33 4.17 8.90
CA ILE A 152 7.04 4.97 7.89
C ILE A 152 6.27 6.26 7.51
N GLY A 153 5.01 6.37 7.94
CA GLY A 153 4.15 7.52 7.71
C GLY A 153 3.65 7.59 6.28
N MET A 154 3.19 6.47 5.74
CA MET A 154 2.60 6.33 4.41
C MET A 154 1.49 5.27 4.46
N ASP A 155 0.39 5.49 3.75
CA ASP A 155 -0.70 4.51 3.71
C ASP A 155 -0.35 3.33 2.79
N GLN A 156 -0.83 2.13 3.12
CA GLN A 156 -0.57 0.93 2.30
C GLN A 156 -1.12 1.09 0.87
N THR A 157 -2.30 1.66 0.74
CA THR A 157 -2.95 1.93 -0.54
C THR A 157 -2.22 3.00 -1.36
N GLU A 158 -1.65 4.01 -0.70
CA GLU A 158 -0.85 5.07 -1.34
C GLU A 158 0.44 4.51 -1.95
N LEU A 159 1.19 3.70 -1.18
CA LEU A 159 2.40 3.06 -1.69
C LEU A 159 2.07 2.10 -2.83
N LEU A 160 1.04 1.25 -2.66
CA LEU A 160 0.61 0.31 -3.68
C LEU A 160 0.22 1.03 -4.98
N TYR A 161 -0.54 2.13 -4.88
CA TYR A 161 -0.94 2.92 -6.04
C TYR A 161 0.29 3.41 -6.81
N THR A 162 1.25 4.00 -6.08
CA THR A 162 2.49 4.51 -6.68
C THR A 162 3.29 3.41 -7.38
N VAL A 163 3.40 2.25 -6.74
CA VAL A 163 4.12 1.09 -7.25
C VAL A 163 3.47 0.55 -8.53
N ILE A 164 2.15 0.38 -8.55
CA ILE A 164 1.43 -0.13 -9.73
C ILE A 164 1.49 0.88 -10.87
N ALA A 165 1.26 2.16 -10.59
CA ALA A 165 1.30 3.23 -11.58
C ALA A 165 2.66 3.27 -12.29
N ARG A 166 3.77 3.17 -11.53
CA ARG A 166 5.12 3.08 -12.09
C ARG A 166 5.33 1.81 -12.90
N ARG A 167 4.87 0.65 -12.42
CA ARG A 167 5.04 -0.63 -13.13
C ARG A 167 4.34 -0.62 -14.49
N PHE A 168 3.20 0.04 -14.58
CA PHE A 168 2.40 0.15 -15.80
C PHE A 168 2.78 1.33 -16.72
N SER A 169 3.69 2.22 -16.30
CA SER A 169 4.06 3.39 -17.09
C SER A 169 4.80 3.05 -18.39
N SER A 170 5.54 1.93 -18.44
CA SER A 170 6.17 1.39 -19.64
C SER A 170 5.29 0.39 -20.40
N GLY A 171 3.97 0.44 -20.17
CA GLY A 171 2.97 -0.42 -20.78
C GLY A 171 2.50 -1.55 -19.86
N ILE A 172 1.21 -1.89 -20.02
CA ILE A 172 0.53 -2.96 -19.29
C ILE A 172 0.71 -4.26 -20.07
N LYS A 173 1.43 -5.21 -19.47
CA LYS A 173 1.74 -6.53 -20.05
C LYS A 173 1.26 -7.63 -19.10
N GLN A 174 1.00 -8.81 -19.65
CA GLN A 174 0.42 -9.94 -18.91
C GLN A 174 1.26 -10.33 -17.68
N ASP A 175 2.58 -10.40 -17.82
CA ASP A 175 3.52 -10.73 -16.74
C ASP A 175 3.49 -9.70 -15.60
N LYS A 176 3.42 -8.41 -15.95
CA LYS A 176 3.32 -7.32 -14.97
C LYS A 176 1.98 -7.33 -14.24
N VAL A 177 0.87 -7.53 -14.98
CA VAL A 177 -0.47 -7.64 -14.40
C VAL A 177 -0.55 -8.83 -13.46
N LYS A 178 -0.02 -9.99 -13.86
CA LYS A 178 0.05 -11.18 -13.01
C LYS A 178 0.81 -10.92 -11.71
N ALA A 179 2.00 -10.31 -11.78
CA ALA A 179 2.78 -10.00 -10.58
C ALA A 179 2.02 -9.06 -9.61
N VAL A 180 1.33 -8.04 -10.13
CA VAL A 180 0.51 -7.14 -9.31
C VAL A 180 -0.67 -7.90 -8.69
N LEU A 181 -1.36 -8.75 -9.46
CA LEU A 181 -2.46 -9.57 -8.95
C LEU A 181 -2.00 -10.47 -7.80
N GLU A 182 -0.88 -11.18 -7.97
CA GLU A 182 -0.28 -12.03 -6.94
C GLU A 182 0.04 -11.22 -5.69
N SER A 183 0.62 -10.04 -5.82
CA SER A 183 0.92 -9.15 -4.70
C SER A 183 -0.35 -8.67 -3.97
N VAL A 184 -1.41 -8.29 -4.70
CA VAL A 184 -2.68 -7.82 -4.11
C VAL A 184 -3.39 -8.94 -3.34
N ILE A 185 -3.48 -10.15 -3.90
CA ILE A 185 -4.22 -11.25 -3.25
C ILE A 185 -3.46 -11.86 -2.06
N THR A 186 -2.13 -11.76 -2.04
CA THR A 186 -1.27 -12.31 -0.97
C THR A 186 -0.87 -11.27 0.09
N SER A 187 -1.12 -9.99 -0.15
CA SER A 187 -0.80 -8.93 0.80
C SER A 187 -1.54 -9.10 2.13
N ASN A 188 -0.81 -8.98 3.25
CA ASN A 188 -1.44 -8.73 4.53
C ASN A 188 -1.74 -7.25 4.63
N VAL A 189 -2.88 -6.93 5.24
CA VAL A 189 -3.33 -5.55 5.33
C VAL A 189 -2.81 -4.89 6.60
N ASP A 190 -2.45 -3.62 6.49
CA ASP A 190 -2.24 -2.78 7.65
C ASP A 190 -3.56 -2.61 8.45
N ARG A 191 -3.47 -2.26 9.73
CA ARG A 191 -4.62 -2.17 10.64
C ARG A 191 -5.78 -1.31 10.11
N GLU A 192 -5.45 -0.23 9.41
CA GLU A 192 -6.42 0.73 8.88
C GLU A 192 -6.83 0.43 7.42
N THR A 193 -6.33 -0.68 6.84
CA THR A 193 -6.53 -1.02 5.44
C THR A 193 -7.44 -2.24 5.29
N LEU A 194 -8.40 -2.16 4.36
CA LEU A 194 -9.22 -3.31 3.97
C LEU A 194 -8.60 -4.02 2.76
N SER A 195 -8.77 -5.35 2.67
CA SER A 195 -8.30 -6.11 1.51
C SER A 195 -8.94 -5.62 0.19
N SER A 196 -10.22 -5.24 0.24
CA SER A 196 -10.95 -4.66 -0.90
C SER A 196 -10.41 -3.29 -1.32
N SER A 197 -9.75 -2.54 -0.42
CA SER A 197 -9.08 -1.28 -0.78
C SER A 197 -7.87 -1.54 -1.67
N LEU A 198 -7.10 -2.60 -1.44
CA LEU A 198 -5.99 -2.99 -2.33
C LEU A 198 -6.47 -3.38 -3.72
N ILE A 199 -7.60 -4.09 -3.80
CA ILE A 199 -8.26 -4.42 -5.07
C ILE A 199 -8.72 -3.15 -5.80
N SER A 200 -9.24 -2.17 -5.06
CA SER A 200 -9.63 -0.87 -5.64
C SER A 200 -8.44 -0.14 -6.27
N VAL A 201 -7.28 -0.17 -5.61
CA VAL A 201 -6.04 0.44 -6.11
C VAL A 201 -5.58 -0.23 -7.41
N LEU A 202 -5.64 -1.56 -7.50
CA LEU A 202 -5.37 -2.28 -8.75
C LEU A 202 -6.29 -1.83 -9.88
N ILE A 203 -7.61 -1.83 -9.64
CA ILE A 203 -8.60 -1.49 -10.66
C ILE A 203 -8.44 -0.05 -11.15
N GLN A 204 -8.18 0.91 -10.25
CA GLN A 204 -7.93 2.31 -10.60
C GLN A 204 -6.71 2.49 -11.54
N ASN A 205 -5.75 1.58 -11.50
CA ASN A 205 -4.57 1.63 -12.37
C ASN A 205 -4.79 0.95 -13.74
N LEU A 206 -5.88 0.20 -13.93
CA LEU A 206 -6.24 -0.45 -15.18
C LEU A 206 -7.19 0.46 -15.98
N LYS A 207 -6.61 1.45 -16.67
CA LYS A 207 -7.37 2.54 -17.30
C LYS A 207 -8.11 2.17 -18.59
N SER A 208 -7.60 1.21 -19.35
CA SER A 208 -8.20 0.80 -20.63
C SER A 208 -9.03 -0.48 -20.49
N SER A 209 -10.03 -0.66 -21.35
CA SER A 209 -10.81 -1.91 -21.39
C SER A 209 -9.92 -3.13 -21.62
N GLU A 210 -8.94 -3.03 -22.53
CA GLU A 210 -7.95 -4.09 -22.78
C GLU A 210 -7.16 -4.46 -21.51
N SER A 211 -6.74 -3.48 -20.72
CA SER A 211 -6.02 -3.75 -19.46
C SER A 211 -6.91 -4.43 -18.42
N LYS A 212 -8.20 -4.08 -18.38
CA LYS A 212 -9.20 -4.71 -17.50
C LYS A 212 -9.47 -6.15 -17.93
N GLU A 213 -9.64 -6.40 -19.23
CA GLU A 213 -9.80 -7.74 -19.79
C GLU A 213 -8.58 -8.63 -19.52
N MET A 214 -7.37 -8.10 -19.73
CA MET A 214 -6.12 -8.78 -19.41
C MET A 214 -6.06 -9.18 -17.92
N ALA A 215 -6.46 -8.30 -17.02
CA ALA A 215 -6.50 -8.61 -15.59
C ALA A 215 -7.57 -9.66 -15.24
N ILE A 216 -8.72 -9.67 -15.93
CA ILE A 216 -9.73 -10.74 -15.80
C ILE A 216 -9.14 -12.09 -16.21
N GLU A 217 -8.47 -12.16 -17.36
CA GLU A 217 -7.85 -13.39 -17.86
C GLU A 217 -6.78 -13.91 -16.90
N GLN A 218 -5.85 -13.05 -16.48
CA GLN A 218 -4.80 -13.43 -15.52
C GLN A 218 -5.38 -13.86 -14.17
N SER A 219 -6.46 -13.22 -13.71
CA SER A 219 -7.15 -13.62 -12.47
C SER A 219 -7.74 -15.02 -12.58
N LYS A 220 -8.36 -15.36 -13.72
CA LYS A 220 -8.90 -16.70 -13.98
C LYS A 220 -7.78 -17.76 -14.03
N LEU A 221 -6.65 -17.46 -14.67
CA LEU A 221 -5.49 -18.36 -14.72
C LEU A 221 -4.91 -18.64 -13.33
N LEU A 222 -4.77 -17.61 -12.49
CA LEU A 222 -4.31 -17.77 -11.11
C LEU A 222 -5.28 -18.61 -10.29
N MET A 223 -6.59 -18.34 -10.43
CA MET A 223 -7.64 -19.08 -9.75
C MET A 223 -7.63 -20.58 -10.12
N ASP A 224 -7.52 -20.89 -11.41
CA ASP A 224 -7.39 -22.27 -11.88
C ASP A 224 -6.17 -22.97 -11.29
N GLY A 225 -5.05 -22.25 -11.15
CA GLY A 225 -3.87 -22.72 -10.45
C GLY A 225 -4.18 -23.18 -9.02
N PHE A 226 -4.83 -22.31 -8.22
CA PHE A 226 -5.21 -22.64 -6.85
C PHE A 226 -6.21 -23.81 -6.76
N MET A 227 -7.16 -23.89 -7.69
CA MET A 227 -8.13 -24.98 -7.74
C MET A 227 -7.49 -26.33 -8.07
N ARG A 228 -6.51 -26.37 -9.00
CA ARG A 228 -5.77 -27.59 -9.33
C ARG A 228 -4.90 -28.08 -8.17
N THR A 229 -4.23 -27.17 -7.45
CA THR A 229 -3.45 -27.53 -6.26
C THR A 229 -4.29 -28.23 -5.19
N LYS A 230 -5.57 -27.87 -5.05
CA LYS A 230 -6.52 -28.58 -4.16
C LYS A 230 -6.72 -30.04 -4.56
N GLN A 231 -6.95 -30.31 -5.84
CA GLN A 231 -7.19 -31.66 -6.34
C GLN A 231 -5.96 -32.56 -6.14
N THR A 232 -4.76 -32.02 -6.30
CA THR A 232 -3.51 -32.76 -6.06
C THR A 232 -3.26 -32.98 -4.57
N ALA A 233 -3.48 -31.97 -3.72
CA ALA A 233 -3.29 -32.07 -2.27
C ALA A 233 -4.22 -33.12 -1.65
N LEU A 234 -5.52 -33.11 -2.01
CA LEU A 234 -6.51 -34.09 -1.55
C LEU A 234 -6.14 -35.55 -1.89
N LYS A 235 -5.36 -35.77 -2.96
CA LYS A 235 -4.86 -37.09 -3.36
C LYS A 235 -3.67 -37.57 -2.52
N MET A 236 -2.94 -36.66 -1.86
CA MET A 236 -1.69 -37.01 -1.17
C MET A 236 -1.82 -36.98 0.35
N LYS A 237 -2.52 -35.99 0.95
CA LYS A 237 -2.86 -35.91 2.40
C LYS A 237 -4.02 -34.91 2.61
N PRO A 238 -4.87 -35.05 3.65
CA PRO A 238 -5.85 -34.02 3.97
C PRO A 238 -5.11 -32.70 4.28
N ALA A 239 -5.48 -31.64 3.57
CA ALA A 239 -4.95 -30.31 3.81
C ALA A 239 -5.32 -29.84 5.23
N THR A 240 -4.46 -29.05 5.86
CA THR A 240 -4.80 -28.45 7.16
C THR A 240 -5.87 -27.39 6.97
N ARG A 241 -6.75 -27.20 7.97
CA ARG A 241 -7.82 -26.18 7.94
C ARG A 241 -7.27 -24.78 7.60
N HIS A 242 -6.06 -24.46 8.05
CA HIS A 242 -5.39 -23.19 7.77
C HIS A 242 -5.03 -23.02 6.28
N SER A 243 -4.46 -24.06 5.66
CA SER A 243 -4.11 -24.03 4.22
C SER A 243 -5.35 -23.91 3.33
N ASP A 244 -6.44 -24.58 3.73
CA ASP A 244 -7.70 -24.50 3.00
C ASP A 244 -8.36 -23.11 3.11
N TYR A 245 -8.28 -22.49 4.28
CA TYR A 245 -8.79 -21.14 4.51
C TYR A 245 -8.02 -20.10 3.67
N GLU A 246 -6.69 -20.07 3.75
CA GLU A 246 -5.89 -19.11 2.95
C GLU A 246 -6.15 -19.25 1.44
N ARG A 247 -6.28 -20.48 0.96
CA ARG A 247 -6.58 -20.72 -0.45
C ARG A 247 -7.97 -20.22 -0.83
N LYS A 248 -8.97 -20.47 0.03
CA LYS A 248 -10.34 -19.97 -0.16
C LYS A 248 -10.35 -18.44 -0.22
N GLU A 249 -9.66 -17.78 0.71
CA GLU A 249 -9.54 -16.31 0.72
C GLU A 249 -8.91 -15.78 -0.57
N LYS A 250 -7.83 -16.39 -1.05
CA LYS A 250 -7.20 -16.00 -2.34
C LYS A 250 -8.16 -16.15 -3.52
N ILE A 251 -8.94 -17.24 -3.57
CA ILE A 251 -9.97 -17.44 -4.60
C ILE A 251 -11.05 -16.37 -4.48
N ASN A 252 -11.59 -16.12 -3.28
CA ASN A 252 -12.63 -15.12 -3.08
C ASN A 252 -12.17 -13.70 -3.46
N LYS A 253 -10.91 -13.33 -3.17
CA LYS A 253 -10.30 -12.07 -3.64
C LYS A 253 -10.21 -12.01 -5.16
N LEU A 254 -9.82 -13.09 -5.83
CA LEU A 254 -9.80 -13.16 -7.30
C LEU A 254 -11.21 -13.05 -7.89
N VAL A 255 -12.20 -13.65 -7.25
CA VAL A 255 -13.61 -13.51 -7.65
C VAL A 255 -14.09 -12.05 -7.50
N GLU A 256 -13.71 -11.37 -6.42
CA GLU A 256 -14.01 -9.94 -6.26
C GLU A 256 -13.35 -9.10 -7.38
N ILE A 257 -12.07 -9.35 -7.68
CA ILE A 257 -11.35 -8.67 -8.78
C ILE A 257 -12.10 -8.86 -10.10
N VAL A 258 -12.42 -10.10 -10.47
CA VAL A 258 -13.14 -10.40 -11.72
C VAL A 258 -14.52 -9.75 -11.72
N PHE A 259 -15.26 -9.83 -10.61
CA PHE A 259 -16.57 -9.20 -10.48
C PHE A 259 -16.48 -7.70 -10.78
N ARG A 260 -15.62 -6.98 -10.04
CA ARG A 260 -15.50 -5.52 -10.13
C ARG A 260 -14.99 -5.06 -11.49
N LEU A 261 -14.06 -5.79 -12.12
CA LEU A 261 -13.60 -5.50 -13.48
C LEU A 261 -14.71 -5.69 -14.53
N ASN A 262 -15.56 -6.70 -14.39
CA ASN A 262 -16.72 -6.86 -15.28
C ASN A 262 -17.75 -5.73 -15.05
N ILE A 263 -17.98 -5.28 -13.82
CA ILE A 263 -18.82 -4.09 -13.55
C ILE A 263 -18.28 -2.86 -14.26
N GLU A 264 -16.97 -2.62 -14.16
CA GLU A 264 -16.24 -1.53 -14.83
C GLU A 264 -16.26 -1.60 -16.37
N LEU A 265 -16.57 -2.77 -16.93
CA LEU A 265 -16.77 -3.00 -18.36
C LEU A 265 -18.26 -3.05 -18.75
N SER A 266 -19.16 -2.75 -17.81
CA SER A 266 -20.63 -2.88 -17.97
C SER A 266 -21.11 -4.30 -18.30
N GLU A 267 -20.30 -5.32 -18.00
CA GLU A 267 -20.62 -6.74 -18.21
C GLU A 267 -21.28 -7.37 -16.98
N TYR A 268 -22.36 -6.74 -16.49
CA TYR A 268 -22.93 -7.04 -15.17
C TYR A 268 -23.38 -8.49 -14.96
N ASP A 269 -24.00 -9.09 -15.98
CA ASP A 269 -24.44 -10.49 -15.89
C ASP A 269 -23.27 -11.46 -15.87
N LYS A 270 -22.18 -11.16 -16.60
CA LYS A 270 -20.95 -11.96 -16.53
C LYS A 270 -20.33 -11.87 -15.14
N ALA A 271 -20.33 -10.68 -14.53
CA ALA A 271 -19.86 -10.48 -13.15
C ALA A 271 -20.61 -11.39 -12.17
N ILE A 272 -21.95 -11.33 -12.18
CA ILE A 272 -22.81 -12.10 -11.28
C ILE A 272 -22.71 -13.60 -11.53
N GLN A 273 -22.68 -14.04 -12.81
CA GLN A 273 -22.52 -15.45 -13.15
C GLN A 273 -21.18 -15.99 -12.65
N PHE A 274 -20.09 -15.23 -12.82
CA PHE A 274 -18.77 -15.63 -12.35
C PHE A 274 -18.73 -15.71 -10.82
N TYR A 275 -19.32 -14.74 -10.13
CA TYR A 275 -19.47 -14.75 -8.68
C TYR A 275 -20.19 -16.00 -8.19
N ASN A 276 -21.41 -16.26 -8.69
CA ASN A 276 -22.23 -17.39 -8.26
C ASN A 276 -21.56 -18.75 -8.51
N LYS A 277 -20.66 -18.82 -9.50
CA LYS A 277 -19.94 -20.05 -9.83
C LYS A 277 -18.77 -20.33 -8.89
N TYR A 278 -18.06 -19.30 -8.42
CA TYR A 278 -16.74 -19.46 -7.83
C TYR A 278 -16.57 -18.84 -6.44
N HIS A 279 -17.37 -17.83 -6.08
CA HIS A 279 -17.39 -17.35 -4.71
C HIS A 279 -17.97 -18.44 -3.82
N ASN A 280 -17.27 -18.73 -2.72
CA ASN A 280 -17.59 -19.92 -1.94
C ASN A 280 -17.59 -19.60 -0.47
N GLU A 281 -18.73 -19.22 0.08
CA GLU A 281 -19.00 -19.25 1.52
C GLU A 281 -19.78 -20.50 1.93
N ILE A 282 -19.66 -20.88 3.20
CA ILE A 282 -20.32 -22.09 3.76
C ILE A 282 -21.84 -21.96 3.67
N ASP A 283 -22.35 -20.76 3.89
CA ASP A 283 -23.78 -20.47 3.93
C ASP A 283 -24.20 -19.74 2.64
N ALA A 284 -25.27 -20.23 2.02
CA ALA A 284 -25.89 -19.62 0.85
C ALA A 284 -26.40 -18.20 1.15
N GLU A 285 -26.85 -17.93 2.39
CA GLU A 285 -27.25 -16.60 2.83
C GLU A 285 -26.06 -15.64 2.89
N ILE A 286 -24.90 -16.09 3.37
CA ILE A 286 -23.68 -15.25 3.41
C ILE A 286 -23.22 -14.92 1.98
N ASN A 287 -23.25 -15.90 1.07
CA ASN A 287 -22.97 -15.68 -0.35
C ASN A 287 -23.94 -14.64 -0.95
N LEU A 288 -25.23 -14.69 -0.61
CA LEU A 288 -26.20 -13.68 -1.05
C LEU A 288 -25.87 -12.30 -0.47
N PHE A 289 -25.60 -12.22 0.84
CA PHE A 289 -25.31 -10.97 1.52
C PHE A 289 -24.11 -10.24 0.91
N ILE A 290 -23.02 -10.95 0.61
CA ILE A 290 -21.82 -10.38 -0.01
C ILE A 290 -22.13 -9.85 -1.42
N LEU A 291 -22.82 -10.63 -2.25
CA LEU A 291 -23.22 -10.20 -3.59
C LEU A 291 -24.06 -8.91 -3.55
N LEU A 292 -25.07 -8.89 -2.69
CA LEU A 292 -25.97 -7.75 -2.52
C LEU A 292 -25.22 -6.53 -2.00
N LYS A 293 -24.24 -6.69 -1.11
CA LYS A 293 -23.38 -5.58 -0.66
C LYS A 293 -22.52 -5.01 -1.78
N TRP A 294 -22.01 -5.84 -2.68
CA TRP A 294 -21.29 -5.35 -3.85
C TRP A 294 -22.21 -4.63 -4.84
N LEU A 295 -23.38 -5.18 -5.15
CA LEU A 295 -24.35 -4.53 -6.03
C LEU A 295 -24.85 -3.19 -5.45
N GLU A 296 -25.04 -3.11 -4.14
CA GLU A 296 -25.35 -1.87 -3.41
C GLU A 296 -24.22 -0.84 -3.55
N ALA A 297 -22.97 -1.25 -3.37
CA ALA A 297 -21.81 -0.36 -3.49
C ALA A 297 -21.61 0.25 -4.89
N TYR A 298 -22.13 -0.41 -5.93
CA TYR A 298 -22.14 0.08 -7.32
C TYR A 298 -23.48 0.70 -7.74
N GLU A 299 -24.41 0.89 -6.80
CA GLU A 299 -25.74 1.47 -7.04
C GLU A 299 -26.60 0.69 -8.07
N LEU A 300 -26.39 -0.62 -8.20
CA LEU A 300 -27.03 -1.50 -9.19
C LEU A 300 -28.38 -2.06 -8.70
N LYS A 301 -29.34 -1.17 -8.47
CA LYS A 301 -30.65 -1.46 -7.85
C LYS A 301 -31.44 -2.59 -8.53
N ALA A 302 -31.57 -2.54 -9.86
CA ALA A 302 -32.34 -3.54 -10.60
C ALA A 302 -31.75 -4.96 -10.46
N LEU A 303 -30.42 -5.06 -10.50
CA LEU A 303 -29.70 -6.33 -10.32
C LEU A 303 -29.80 -6.81 -8.87
N TRP A 304 -29.72 -5.89 -7.91
CA TRP A 304 -29.89 -6.17 -6.49
C TRP A 304 -31.25 -6.83 -6.21
N LEU A 305 -32.35 -6.22 -6.69
CA LEU A 305 -33.71 -6.77 -6.53
C LEU A 305 -33.84 -8.14 -7.22
N ARG A 306 -33.30 -8.26 -8.44
CA ARG A 306 -33.33 -9.51 -9.22
C ARG A 306 -32.65 -10.67 -8.48
N GLU A 307 -31.44 -10.46 -7.97
CA GLU A 307 -30.69 -11.52 -7.29
C GLU A 307 -31.29 -11.82 -5.90
N TYR A 308 -31.84 -10.83 -5.19
CA TYR A 308 -32.60 -11.07 -3.95
C TYR A 308 -33.83 -11.96 -4.20
N ASP A 309 -34.65 -11.63 -5.20
CA ASP A 309 -35.85 -12.40 -5.55
C ASP A 309 -35.49 -13.81 -6.01
N ARG A 310 -34.42 -13.95 -6.81
CA ARG A 310 -33.91 -15.26 -7.24
C ARG A 310 -33.50 -16.11 -6.05
N ALA A 311 -32.77 -15.56 -5.09
CA ALA A 311 -32.31 -16.30 -3.93
C ALA A 311 -33.47 -16.77 -3.04
N ARG A 312 -34.47 -15.90 -2.78
CA ARG A 312 -35.70 -16.29 -2.08
C ARG A 312 -36.45 -17.42 -2.78
N LYS A 313 -36.60 -17.34 -4.11
CA LYS A 313 -37.24 -18.40 -4.90
C LYS A 313 -36.50 -19.74 -4.80
N ASN A 314 -35.18 -19.70 -4.62
CA ASN A 314 -34.34 -20.87 -4.42
C ASN A 314 -34.26 -21.32 -2.96
N GLY A 315 -35.06 -20.76 -2.05
CA GLY A 315 -35.15 -21.19 -0.65
C GLY A 315 -34.11 -20.59 0.29
N VAL A 316 -33.29 -19.63 -0.16
CA VAL A 316 -32.40 -18.88 0.73
C VAL A 316 -33.26 -17.94 1.58
N GLN A 317 -33.02 -17.92 2.89
CA GLN A 317 -33.68 -17.04 3.85
C GLN A 317 -32.78 -15.82 4.12
N PRO A 318 -33.01 -14.65 3.50
CA PRO A 318 -32.17 -13.47 3.72
C PRO A 318 -32.33 -12.96 5.15
N ARG A 319 -31.26 -12.45 5.76
CA ARG A 319 -31.34 -11.76 7.05
C ARG A 319 -32.26 -10.53 7.01
N ILE A 320 -32.81 -10.17 8.18
CA ILE A 320 -33.79 -9.07 8.36
C ILE A 320 -33.32 -7.78 7.69
N ILE A 321 -32.05 -7.39 7.91
CA ILE A 321 -31.46 -6.17 7.32
C ILE A 321 -31.63 -6.15 5.79
N LEU A 322 -31.47 -7.28 5.09
CA LEU A 322 -31.65 -7.34 3.64
C LEU A 322 -33.13 -7.22 3.24
N SER A 323 -34.05 -7.76 4.03
CA SER A 323 -35.49 -7.57 3.82
C SER A 323 -35.89 -6.10 3.95
N ASN A 324 -35.36 -5.39 4.95
CA ASN A 324 -35.65 -3.96 5.14
C ASN A 324 -35.10 -3.13 3.97
N VAL A 325 -33.88 -3.43 3.49
CA VAL A 325 -33.32 -2.80 2.29
C VAL A 325 -34.18 -3.10 1.06
N TYR A 326 -34.67 -4.33 0.89
CA TYR A 326 -35.51 -4.71 -0.24
C TYR A 326 -36.81 -3.89 -0.30
N GLU A 327 -37.52 -3.79 0.81
CA GLU A 327 -38.75 -3.00 0.90
C GLU A 327 -38.47 -1.50 0.69
N TYR A 328 -37.37 -0.99 1.25
CA TYR A 328 -36.95 0.40 1.05
C TYR A 328 -36.66 0.69 -0.42
N VAL A 329 -35.87 -0.15 -1.09
CA VAL A 329 -35.49 0.05 -2.50
C VAL A 329 -36.72 -0.04 -3.41
N LYS A 330 -37.65 -0.96 -3.13
CA LYS A 330 -38.93 -1.05 -3.87
C LYS A 330 -39.78 0.19 -3.75
N LYS A 331 -39.82 0.80 -2.55
CA LYS A 331 -40.67 1.96 -2.27
C LYS A 331 -40.06 3.28 -2.76
N ASN A 332 -38.75 3.44 -2.62
CA ASN A 332 -38.07 4.72 -2.79
C ASN A 332 -37.19 4.80 -4.04
N GLU A 333 -37.01 3.68 -4.76
CA GLU A 333 -36.14 3.58 -5.94
C GLU A 333 -34.68 4.02 -5.69
N CYS A 334 -34.23 4.01 -4.44
CA CYS A 334 -32.86 4.31 -4.04
C CYS A 334 -32.42 3.39 -2.89
N PHE A 335 -31.10 3.25 -2.69
CA PHE A 335 -30.58 2.57 -1.51
C PHE A 335 -30.71 3.49 -0.27
N PRO A 336 -30.95 2.93 0.93
CA PRO A 336 -31.02 3.72 2.14
C PRO A 336 -29.64 4.32 2.47
N GLU A 337 -29.63 5.52 3.06
CA GLU A 337 -28.38 6.12 3.55
C GLU A 337 -27.76 5.21 4.62
N ARG A 338 -26.43 5.09 4.62
CA ARG A 338 -25.69 4.13 5.48
C ARG A 338 -25.98 4.24 6.99
N GLY A 339 -26.54 5.35 7.47
CA GLY A 339 -26.97 5.52 8.86
C GLY A 339 -28.35 4.95 9.22
N LEU A 340 -29.21 4.66 8.23
CA LEU A 340 -30.57 4.14 8.45
C LEU A 340 -30.63 2.63 8.74
N TYR A 341 -29.53 1.91 8.51
CA TYR A 341 -29.42 0.47 8.80
C TYR A 341 -29.49 0.13 10.30
N LEU A 342 -29.35 1.11 11.18
CA LEU A 342 -29.17 0.94 12.63
C LEU A 342 -30.36 1.39 13.49
N LEU A 343 -31.44 1.91 12.88
CA LEU A 343 -32.54 2.55 13.63
C LEU A 343 -33.75 1.65 13.91
N GLU A 344 -33.75 0.40 13.43
CA GLU A 344 -34.89 -0.52 13.64
C GLU A 344 -34.58 -1.70 14.57
N ASP A 345 -33.38 -1.76 15.16
CA ASP A 345 -32.98 -2.78 16.17
C ASP A 345 -32.76 -2.15 17.57
N ILE A 346 -33.63 -1.22 18.00
CA ILE A 346 -33.79 -0.83 19.41
C ILE A 346 -35.20 -1.18 19.90
#